data_AF-A0A835SDP4-F1
#
_entry.id   AF-A0A835SDP4-F1
#
_cell.length_a   1.000
_cell.length_b   1.000
_cell.length_c   1.000
_cell.angle_alpha   90.00
_cell.angle_beta   90.00
_cell.angle_gamma   90.00
#
_symmetry.space_group_name_H-M   'P 1'
#
loop_
_entity.id
_entity.type
_entity.pdbx_description
1 polymer ?
#
loop_
_entity_poly.entity_id
_entity_poly.type
_entity_poly.pdbx_seq_one_letter_code
_entity_poly.pdbx_strand_id
1 'polypeptide(L)'
;MHYNGFYPPRKSLILMTEIKVKEKKTQLKTRPAFKAGEVVRIVDSEKNTTLVYTIKKLKKSYDGTILYLLETASNPIKILFYESKKSHLEIVN
;
A
#
# COMPACT_ATOMS: atom_id res chain seq x y z
N MET A 1 -6.58 -6.32 62.65
CA MET A 1 -7.29 -5.70 61.51
C MET A 1 -6.38 -5.81 60.31
N HIS A 2 -6.69 -6.75 59.40
CA HIS A 2 -5.88 -7.08 58.24
C HIS A 2 -6.21 -6.13 57.08
N TYR A 3 -5.21 -5.48 56.50
CA TYR A 3 -5.34 -4.74 55.24
C TYR A 3 -5.43 -5.74 54.09
N ASN A 4 -6.60 -5.88 53.47
CA ASN A 4 -6.77 -6.55 52.18
C ASN A 4 -6.25 -5.64 51.06
N GLY A 5 -4.93 -5.62 50.88
CA GLY A 5 -4.31 -5.05 49.70
C GLY A 5 -4.46 -6.00 48.52
N PHE A 6 -5.46 -5.77 47.66
CA PHE A 6 -5.56 -6.41 46.36
C PHE A 6 -4.53 -5.77 45.42
N TYR A 7 -3.25 -6.09 45.62
CA TYR A 7 -2.23 -5.87 44.59
C TYR A 7 -2.37 -6.99 43.57
N PRO A 8 -2.59 -6.70 42.27
CA PRO A 8 -2.53 -7.75 41.26
C PRO A 8 -1.14 -8.39 41.29
N PRO A 9 -1.04 -9.73 41.15
CA PRO A 9 0.23 -10.41 41.18
C PRO A 9 1.15 -9.87 40.10
N ARG A 10 2.39 -9.62 40.49
CA ARG A 10 3.54 -9.05 39.75
C ARG A 10 4.03 -9.99 38.62
N LYS A 11 3.12 -10.57 37.84
CA LYS A 11 3.36 -11.44 36.68
C LYS A 11 2.89 -10.83 35.35
N SER A 12 2.37 -9.60 35.33
CA SER A 12 2.03 -8.93 34.05
C SER A 12 3.13 -7.98 33.54
N LEU A 13 4.13 -7.61 34.35
CA LEU A 13 5.11 -6.59 33.96
C LEU A 13 6.20 -7.13 33.01
N ILE A 14 6.41 -8.44 32.94
CA ILE A 14 7.42 -9.04 32.06
C ILE A 14 6.87 -9.27 30.64
N LEU A 15 5.54 -9.28 30.46
CA LEU A 15 4.93 -9.49 29.13
C LEU A 15 4.94 -8.24 28.24
N MET A 16 5.14 -7.05 28.81
CA MET A 16 5.13 -5.80 28.02
C MET A 16 6.51 -5.38 27.49
N THR A 17 7.59 -6.00 27.97
CA THR A 17 8.97 -5.68 27.54
C THR A 17 9.51 -6.59 26.44
N GLU A 18 8.88 -7.74 26.19
CA GLU A 18 9.29 -8.66 25.11
C GLU A 18 8.50 -8.51 23.81
N ILE A 19 7.45 -7.67 23.78
CA ILE A 19 6.90 -7.14 22.52
C ILE A 19 7.68 -5.87 22.13
N LYS A 20 9.00 -5.99 22.15
CA LYS A 20 9.94 -5.00 21.60
C LYS A 20 10.79 -5.64 20.53
N VAL A 21 10.22 -6.58 19.77
CA VAL A 21 10.84 -7.16 18.58
C VAL A 21 9.79 -7.28 17.49
N LYS A 22 10.07 -6.59 16.37
CA LYS A 22 9.44 -6.75 15.04
C LYS A 22 8.07 -6.11 14.76
N GLU A 23 7.91 -4.85 15.14
CA GLU A 23 7.32 -3.89 14.19
C GLU A 23 8.34 -2.80 13.83
N LYS A 24 9.52 -3.25 13.38
CA LYS A 24 10.10 -2.55 12.24
C LYS A 24 9.08 -2.74 11.12
N LYS A 25 8.12 -1.81 11.00
CA LYS A 25 7.55 -1.46 9.70
C LYS A 25 8.77 -1.14 8.86
N THR A 26 9.30 -2.16 8.21
CA THR A 26 10.12 -1.99 7.04
C THR A 26 9.19 -1.19 6.15
N GLN A 27 9.38 0.14 6.13
CA GLN A 27 9.09 0.90 4.95
C GLN A 27 9.97 0.20 3.91
N LEU A 28 9.43 -0.85 3.29
CA LEU A 28 9.96 -1.32 2.04
C LEU A 28 9.93 -0.04 1.24
N LYS A 29 11.12 0.46 0.95
CA LYS A 29 11.34 1.46 -0.07
C LYS A 29 11.00 0.68 -1.35
N THR A 30 9.71 0.43 -1.57
CA THR A 30 9.14 -0.17 -2.76
C THR A 30 9.54 0.80 -3.84
N ARG A 31 10.61 0.46 -4.54
CA ARG A 31 10.90 1.11 -5.81
C ARG A 31 9.61 0.97 -6.60
N PRO A 32 9.06 2.06 -7.15
CA PRO A 32 7.88 1.93 -7.97
C PRO A 32 8.19 0.91 -9.07
N ALA A 33 7.32 -0.09 -9.22
CA ALA A 33 7.49 -1.15 -10.21
C ALA A 33 7.49 -0.57 -11.64
N PHE A 34 6.89 0.62 -11.79
CA PHE A 34 6.74 1.32 -13.04
C PHE A 34 7.38 2.72 -13.03
N LYS A 35 7.53 3.31 -14.22
CA LYS A 35 8.06 4.64 -14.45
C LYS A 35 7.12 5.48 -15.30
N ALA A 36 7.28 6.80 -15.21
CA ALA A 36 6.59 7.70 -16.12
C ALA A 36 7.04 7.44 -17.57
N GLY A 37 6.09 7.45 -18.50
CA GLY A 37 6.27 7.13 -19.91
C GLY A 37 5.88 5.70 -20.27
N GLU A 38 5.78 4.78 -19.30
CA GLU A 38 5.41 3.40 -19.58
C GLU A 38 3.94 3.26 -19.98
N VAL A 39 3.70 2.36 -20.92
CA VAL A 39 2.38 2.03 -21.45
C VAL A 39 1.88 0.80 -20.72
N VAL A 40 0.72 0.92 -20.08
CA VAL A 40 0.16 -0.07 -19.17
C VAL A 40 -1.32 -0.26 -19.43
N ARG A 41 -1.85 -1.40 -18.99
CA ARG A 41 -3.29 -1.65 -18.87
C ARG A 41 -3.66 -1.89 -17.41
N ILE A 42 -4.90 -1.58 -17.06
CA ILE A 42 -5.46 -1.94 -15.75
C ILE A 42 -6.09 -3.33 -15.89
N VAL A 43 -5.54 -4.30 -15.18
CA VAL A 43 -6.11 -5.63 -15.06
C VAL A 43 -6.90 -5.67 -13.77
N ASP A 44 -8.22 -5.83 -13.87
CA ASP A 44 -9.13 -5.91 -12.74
C ASP A 44 -9.86 -7.26 -12.76
N SER A 45 -9.91 -7.95 -11.62
CA SER A 45 -10.53 -9.27 -11.52
C SER A 45 -12.03 -9.27 -11.82
N GLU A 46 -12.70 -8.12 -11.66
CA GLU A 46 -14.14 -7.96 -11.86
C GLU A 46 -14.45 -7.30 -13.21
N LYS A 47 -13.46 -6.64 -13.83
CA LYS A 47 -13.63 -5.90 -15.09
C LYS A 47 -12.52 -6.21 -16.09
N ASN A 48 -12.90 -6.81 -17.20
CA ASN A 48 -12.01 -6.92 -18.36
C ASN A 48 -12.02 -5.59 -19.11
N THR A 49 -10.97 -4.78 -18.91
CA THR A 49 -10.77 -3.54 -19.68
C THR A 49 -9.63 -3.73 -20.67
N THR A 50 -9.84 -3.37 -21.93
CA THR A 50 -8.79 -3.37 -22.98
C THR A 50 -8.19 -1.98 -23.17
N LEU A 51 -8.54 -1.03 -22.29
CA LEU A 51 -8.03 0.33 -22.35
C LEU A 51 -6.56 0.37 -21.95
N VAL A 52 -5.80 1.03 -22.79
CA VAL A 52 -4.37 1.27 -22.58
C VAL A 52 -4.15 2.69 -22.10
N TYR A 53 -3.23 2.82 -21.16
CA TYR A 53 -2.87 4.07 -20.50
C TYR A 53 -1.37 4.28 -20.56
N THR A 54 -0.95 5.54 -20.58
CA THR A 54 0.43 5.93 -20.32
C THR A 54 0.55 6.47 -18.91
N ILE A 55 1.55 6.02 -18.16
CA ILE A 55 1.88 6.57 -16.85
C ILE A 55 2.48 7.95 -17.05
N LYS A 56 1.81 9.00 -16.60
CA LYS A 56 2.34 10.37 -16.67
C LYS A 56 3.23 10.71 -15.49
N LYS A 57 2.78 10.36 -14.29
CA LYS A 57 3.48 10.68 -13.04
C LYS A 57 3.19 9.61 -11.99
N LEU A 58 4.14 9.48 -11.08
CA LEU A 58 3.99 8.67 -9.88
C LEU A 58 3.98 9.61 -8.68
N LYS A 59 3.09 9.36 -7.73
CA LYS A 59 3.04 10.04 -6.44
C LYS A 59 3.08 9.00 -5.33
N LYS A 60 3.63 9.36 -4.19
CA LYS A 60 3.57 8.54 -2.99
C LYS A 60 2.63 9.22 -2.00
N SER A 61 1.65 8.47 -1.52
CA SER A 61 0.75 8.89 -0.46
C SER A 61 1.46 8.84 0.90
N TYR A 62 0.86 9.47 1.91
CA TYR A 62 1.43 9.60 3.26
C TYR A 62 1.67 8.24 3.94
N ASP A 63 0.78 7.28 3.70
CA ASP A 63 0.86 5.88 4.14
C ASP A 63 1.89 5.04 3.37
N GLY A 64 2.50 5.62 2.33
CA GLY A 64 3.49 4.99 1.48
C GLY A 64 2.94 4.30 0.23
N THR A 65 1.62 4.37 0.01
CA THR A 65 0.96 3.83 -1.19
C THR A 65 1.42 4.58 -2.44
N ILE A 66 1.72 3.84 -3.51
CA ILE A 66 2.12 4.42 -4.81
C ILE A 66 0.88 4.67 -5.64
N LEU A 67 0.73 5.91 -6.09
CA LEU A 67 -0.35 6.39 -6.94
C LEU A 67 0.20 6.69 -8.33
N TYR A 68 -0.43 6.11 -9.34
CA TYR A 68 -0.08 6.27 -10.75
C TYR A 68 -1.09 7.22 -11.39
N LEU A 69 -0.61 8.32 -11.96
CA LEU A 69 -1.42 9.20 -12.79
C LEU A 69 -1.39 8.67 -14.22
N LEU A 70 -2.50 8.11 -14.66
CA LEU A 70 -2.70 7.49 -15.95
C LEU A 70 -3.40 8.45 -16.90
N GLU A 71 -3.00 8.45 -18.17
CA GLU A 71 -3.68 9.15 -19.25
C GLU A 71 -3.89 8.18 -20.42
N THR A 72 -5.04 8.23 -21.07
CA THR A 72 -5.29 7.44 -22.28
C THR A 72 -5.28 8.36 -23.50
N ALA A 73 -4.83 7.85 -24.65
CA ALA A 73 -4.80 8.66 -25.88
C ALA A 73 -6.21 9.03 -26.38
N SER A 74 -7.20 8.18 -26.10
CA SER A 74 -8.58 8.36 -26.57
C SER A 74 -9.38 9.38 -25.76
N ASN A 75 -8.93 9.77 -24.56
CA ASN A 75 -9.67 10.64 -23.67
C ASN A 75 -8.71 11.48 -22.81
N PRO A 76 -8.84 12.83 -22.79
CA PRO A 76 -7.97 13.71 -22.02
C PRO A 76 -8.14 13.58 -20.49
N ILE A 77 -9.11 12.78 -20.01
CA ILE A 77 -9.30 12.53 -18.58
C ILE A 77 -8.11 11.74 -18.02
N LYS A 78 -7.49 12.31 -16.98
CA LYS A 78 -6.43 11.67 -16.21
C LYS A 78 -7.02 10.92 -15.04
N ILE A 79 -6.58 9.69 -14.85
CA ILE A 79 -7.06 8.80 -13.80
C ILE A 79 -5.94 8.63 -12.78
N LEU A 80 -6.28 8.75 -11.49
CA LEU A 80 -5.36 8.39 -10.42
C LEU A 80 -5.66 6.95 -9.99
N PHE A 81 -4.69 6.07 -10.18
CA PHE A 81 -4.82 4.64 -9.91
C PHE A 81 -3.83 4.20 -8.82
N TYR A 82 -4.22 3.20 -8.05
CA TYR A 82 -3.35 2.50 -7.11
C TYR A 82 -3.61 1.01 -7.21
N GLU A 83 -2.56 0.22 -7.05
CA GLU A 83 -2.68 -1.23 -7.11
C GLU A 83 -3.31 -1.77 -5.82
N SER A 84 -4.17 -2.77 -5.98
CA SER A 84 -4.85 -3.47 -4.89
C SER A 84 -4.79 -4.98 -5.13
N LYS A 85 -5.32 -5.77 -4.21
CA LYS A 85 -5.41 -7.23 -4.40
C LYS A 85 -6.29 -7.66 -5.57
N LYS A 86 -7.19 -6.79 -6.04
CA LYS A 86 -8.15 -7.08 -7.10
C LYS A 86 -7.78 -6.43 -8.44
N SER A 87 -6.92 -5.41 -8.41
CA SER A 87 -6.62 -4.60 -9.59
C SER A 87 -5.15 -4.22 -9.59
N HIS A 88 -4.46 -4.49 -10.68
CA HIS A 88 -3.03 -4.20 -10.83
C HIS A 88 -2.72 -3.65 -12.22
N LEU A 89 -1.53 -3.06 -12.38
CA LEU A 89 -1.04 -2.63 -13.68
C LEU A 89 -0.23 -3.74 -14.33
N GLU A 90 -0.36 -3.83 -15.65
CA GLU A 90 0.47 -4.71 -16.47
C GLU A 90 1.05 -3.91 -17.63
N ILE A 91 2.32 -4.14 -17.94
CA ILE A 91 2.98 -3.51 -19.08
C ILE A 91 2.37 -4.04 -20.37
N VAL A 92 2.04 -3.13 -21.29
CA VAL A 92 1.64 -3.47 -22.66
C VAL A 92 2.86 -3.29 -23.54
N ASN A 93 3.37 -4.39 -24.08
CA ASN A 93 4.60 -4.46 -24.88
C ASN A 93 4.32 -4.48 -26.38
#